data_AF-A0A5M4B4K1-F1
#
_entry.id   AF-A0A5M4B4K1-F1
#
_cell.length_a   1.000
_cell.length_b   1.000
_cell.length_c   1.000
_cell.angle_alpha   90.00
_cell.angle_beta   90.00
_cell.angle_gamma   90.00
#
_symmetry.space_group_name_H-M   'P 1'
#
loop_
_entity.id
_entity.type
_entity.pdbx_description
1 polymer ?
#
loop_
_entity_poly.entity_id
_entity_poly.type
_entity_poly.pdbx_seq_one_letter_code
_entity_poly.pdbx_strand_id
1 'polypeptide(L)'
;MPIKIYRQKTTEEIAWICDGVWDLPNQIAGLGKWLESEAKLLQKDEYVIDIGFDIQPDSTGGGAVIDSKLMKMMADKGFDLYLSEYPNQLKD
;
A
#
# COMPACT_ATOMS: atom_id res chain seq x y z
N MET A 1 -2.94 -10.71 -3.58
CA MET A 1 -3.04 -9.49 -2.73
C MET A 1 -1.81 -9.57 -1.85
N PRO A 2 -1.11 -8.45 -1.61
CA PRO A 2 -1.61 -7.15 -1.14
C PRO A 2 -1.06 -6.01 -2.02
N ILE A 3 -1.21 -4.76 -1.57
CA ILE A 3 -0.99 -3.49 -2.29
C ILE A 3 -1.33 -3.53 -3.80
N LYS A 4 -2.60 -3.21 -4.10
CA LYS A 4 -3.05 -2.91 -5.45
C LYS A 4 -2.97 -1.42 -5.70
N ILE A 5 -2.44 -1.01 -6.85
CA ILE A 5 -2.34 0.40 -7.23
C ILE A 5 -3.10 0.61 -8.53
N TYR A 6 -4.03 1.54 -8.55
CA TYR A 6 -4.91 1.77 -9.70
C TYR A 6 -5.34 3.23 -9.84
N ARG A 7 -5.79 3.62 -11.04
CA ARG A 7 -6.42 4.92 -11.26
C ARG A 7 -7.82 4.96 -10.68
N GLN A 8 -8.13 5.97 -9.89
CA GLN A 8 -9.40 6.08 -9.16
C GLN A 8 -10.61 6.08 -10.11
N LYS A 9 -10.54 6.79 -11.23
CA LYS A 9 -11.67 6.97 -12.15
C LYS A 9 -11.95 5.78 -13.05
N THR A 10 -10.91 5.09 -13.49
CA THR A 10 -11.01 4.05 -14.54
C THR A 10 -10.80 2.64 -14.02
N THR A 11 -10.38 2.50 -12.76
CA THR A 11 -9.91 1.24 -12.15
C THR A 11 -8.81 0.54 -12.93
N GLU A 12 -8.13 1.26 -13.84
CA GLU A 12 -6.96 0.78 -14.56
C GLU A 12 -5.85 0.44 -13.56
N GLU A 13 -5.37 -0.78 -13.64
CA GLU A 13 -4.29 -1.27 -12.80
C GLU A 13 -2.95 -0.66 -13.22
N ILE A 14 -2.25 -0.07 -12.26
CA ILE A 14 -0.92 0.53 -12.45
C ILE A 14 0.16 -0.44 -11.97
N ALA A 15 -0.05 -1.07 -10.82
CA ALA A 15 0.89 -2.01 -10.25
C ALA A 15 0.22 -2.92 -9.22
N TRP A 16 0.87 -4.06 -8.99
CA TRP A 16 0.59 -4.97 -7.89
C TRP A 16 1.91 -5.30 -7.21
N ILE A 17 2.06 -4.92 -5.93
CA ILE A 17 3.33 -5.07 -5.21
C ILE A 17 3.15 -5.83 -3.89
N CYS A 18 4.24 -6.35 -3.33
CA CYS A 18 4.26 -7.06 -2.04
C CYS A 18 3.40 -8.33 -1.97
N ASP A 19 3.11 -9.01 -3.09
CA ASP A 19 2.22 -10.18 -3.11
C ASP A 19 2.57 -11.24 -2.03
N GLY A 20 1.55 -11.74 -1.32
CA GLY A 20 1.71 -12.65 -0.18
C GLY A 20 2.21 -12.04 1.14
N VAL A 21 2.57 -10.75 1.21
CA VAL A 21 3.05 -10.09 2.44
C VAL A 21 1.92 -9.37 3.16
N TRP A 22 1.40 -9.92 4.25
CA TRP A 22 0.19 -9.41 4.91
C TRP A 22 0.42 -8.49 6.12
N ASP A 23 1.68 -8.28 6.51
CA ASP A 23 2.03 -7.38 7.61
C ASP A 23 2.30 -5.95 7.12
N LEU A 24 1.67 -4.97 7.76
CA LEU A 24 1.80 -3.56 7.39
C LEU A 24 3.27 -3.06 7.39
N PRO A 25 4.16 -3.40 8.35
CA PRO A 25 5.51 -2.87 8.35
C PRO A 25 6.31 -3.22 7.08
N ASN A 26 6.27 -4.50 6.66
CA ASN A 26 6.94 -4.91 5.42
C ASN A 26 6.26 -4.34 4.18
N GLN A 27 4.92 -4.24 4.19
CA GLN A 27 4.16 -3.60 3.12
C GLN A 27 4.53 -2.14 2.92
N ILE A 28 4.60 -1.33 3.98
CA ILE A 28 4.97 0.08 3.90
C ILE A 28 6.43 0.25 3.47
N ALA A 29 7.33 -0.61 3.92
CA ALA A 29 8.72 -0.61 3.44
C ALA A 29 8.81 -0.92 1.93
N GLY A 30 8.02 -1.89 1.44
CA GLY A 30 7.93 -2.22 0.02
C GLY A 30 7.32 -1.09 -0.82
N LEU A 31 6.23 -0.48 -0.33
CA LEU A 31 5.60 0.67 -0.97
C LEU A 31 6.58 1.84 -1.11
N GLY A 32 7.37 2.11 -0.06
CA GLY A 32 8.35 3.20 -0.12
C GLY A 32 9.41 2.99 -1.21
N LYS A 33 9.91 1.75 -1.37
CA LYS A 33 10.84 1.42 -2.46
C LYS A 33 10.21 1.63 -3.84
N TRP A 34 8.96 1.22 -4.02
CA TRP A 34 8.23 1.39 -5.28
C TRP A 34 7.95 2.87 -5.61
N LEU A 35 7.56 3.66 -4.60
CA LEU A 35 7.38 5.11 -4.73
C LEU A 35 8.69 5.82 -5.13
N GLU A 36 9.82 5.32 -4.63
CA GLU A 36 11.14 5.84 -4.95
C GLU A 36 11.69 5.40 -6.31
N SER A 37 11.12 4.38 -6.95
CA SER A 37 11.53 3.87 -8.26
C SER A 37 10.49 4.17 -9.34
N GLU A 38 9.54 3.28 -9.53
CA GLU A 38 8.60 3.26 -10.65
C GLU A 38 7.60 4.40 -10.58
N ALA A 39 7.10 4.73 -9.39
CA ALA A 39 6.09 5.79 -9.24
C ALA A 39 6.62 7.18 -9.62
N LYS A 40 7.95 7.40 -9.58
CA LYS A 40 8.55 8.65 -10.03
C LYS A 40 8.27 8.94 -11.50
N LEU A 41 8.13 7.88 -12.32
CA LEU A 41 7.89 7.98 -13.76
C LEU A 41 6.41 8.26 -14.09
N LEU A 42 5.50 8.03 -13.15
CA LEU A 42 4.09 8.30 -13.35
C LEU A 42 3.82 9.80 -13.44
N GLN A 43 2.90 10.19 -14.32
CA GLN A 43 2.35 11.55 -14.31
C GLN A 43 1.42 11.71 -13.11
N LYS A 44 1.27 12.95 -12.64
CA LYS A 44 0.32 13.27 -11.57
C LYS A 44 -1.11 12.98 -12.05
N ASP A 45 -1.87 12.25 -11.25
CA ASP A 45 -3.27 11.89 -11.52
C ASP A 45 -3.96 11.49 -10.21
N GLU A 46 -5.21 11.04 -10.27
CA GLU A 46 -5.96 10.48 -9.14
C GLU A 46 -5.75 8.96 -9.09
N TYR A 47 -4.89 8.53 -8.17
CA TYR A 47 -4.56 7.12 -7.96
C TYR A 47 -4.98 6.65 -6.57
N VAL A 48 -5.17 5.34 -6.43
CA VAL A 48 -5.41 4.68 -5.15
C VAL A 48 -4.32 3.65 -4.90
N ILE A 49 -3.79 3.64 -3.68
CA ILE A 49 -2.98 2.55 -3.12
C ILE A 49 -3.89 1.80 -2.14
N ASP A 50 -4.31 0.59 -2.50
CA ASP A 50 -5.16 -0.26 -1.67
C ASP A 50 -4.34 -1.37 -1.01
N ILE A 51 -4.09 -1.20 0.29
CA ILE A 51 -3.30 -2.13 1.09
C ILE A 51 -4.25 -3.08 1.82
N GLY A 52 -4.31 -4.32 1.34
CA GLY A 52 -4.88 -5.43 2.10
C GLY A 52 -3.90 -5.90 3.18
N PHE A 53 -4.31 -5.93 4.45
CA PHE A 53 -3.47 -6.40 5.56
C PHE A 53 -4.25 -7.29 6.52
N ASP A 54 -3.52 -8.12 7.26
CA ASP A 54 -4.09 -9.07 8.21
C ASP A 54 -4.12 -8.51 9.64
N ILE A 55 -5.14 -8.90 10.40
CA ILE A 55 -5.26 -8.68 11.83
C ILE A 55 -4.30 -9.63 12.53
N GLN A 56 -3.29 -9.10 13.23
CA GLN A 56 -2.41 -9.92 14.06
C GLN A 56 -3.04 -10.12 15.45
N PRO A 57 -3.58 -11.32 15.77
CA PRO A 57 -4.34 -11.54 17.01
C PRO A 57 -3.49 -11.37 18.28
N ASP A 58 -2.17 -11.57 18.18
CA ASP A 58 -1.24 -11.46 19.31
C ASP A 58 -0.46 -10.13 19.35
N SER A 59 -0.85 -9.14 18.54
CA SER A 59 -0.14 -7.87 18.48
C SER A 59 -0.37 -7.03 19.74
N THR A 60 0.67 -6.84 20.56
CA THR A 60 0.61 -6.06 21.82
C THR A 60 0.97 -4.57 21.63
N GLY A 61 0.85 -4.06 20.40
CA GLY A 61 1.26 -2.71 20.02
C GLY A 61 2.52 -2.71 19.15
N GLY A 62 2.30 -2.63 17.84
CA GLY A 62 3.32 -2.44 16.81
C GLY A 62 2.59 -2.14 15.51
N GLY A 63 2.91 -1.01 14.87
CA GLY A 63 2.24 -0.56 13.64
C GLY A 63 3.25 -0.18 12.57
N ALA A 64 2.79 0.00 11.34
CA ALA A 64 3.63 0.57 10.29
C ALA A 64 3.60 2.10 10.35
N VAL A 65 4.73 2.72 9.99
CA VAL A 65 4.86 4.18 9.97
C VAL A 65 4.85 4.65 8.52
N ILE A 66 3.82 5.40 8.15
CA ILE A 66 3.81 6.19 6.92
C ILE A 66 4.45 7.52 7.27
N ASP A 67 5.75 7.63 7.06
CA ASP A 67 6.49 8.84 7.42
C ASP A 67 6.14 10.03 6.50
N SER A 68 6.59 11.22 6.89
CA SER A 68 6.33 12.46 6.13
C SER A 68 6.91 12.45 4.72
N LYS A 69 7.99 11.69 4.49
CA LYS A 69 8.60 11.54 3.18
C LYS A 69 7.69 10.71 2.27
N LEU A 70 7.15 9.60 2.75
CA LEU A 70 6.19 8.76 2.03
C LEU A 70 4.91 9.54 1.72
N MET A 71 4.34 10.21 2.74
CA MET A 71 3.15 11.05 2.57
C MET A 71 3.37 12.12 1.49
N LYS A 72 4.55 12.76 1.48
CA LYS A 72 4.90 13.75 0.47
C LYS A 72 4.96 13.14 -0.94
N MET A 73 5.65 12.01 -1.12
CA MET A 73 5.74 11.34 -2.43
C MET A 73 4.36 10.94 -2.96
N MET A 74 3.49 10.46 -2.07
CA MET A 74 2.11 10.11 -2.40
C MET A 74 1.30 11.34 -2.84
N ALA A 75 1.32 12.40 -2.04
CA ALA A 75 0.59 13.64 -2.32
C ALA A 75 1.08 14.34 -3.60
N ASP A 76 2.40 14.35 -3.84
CA ASP A 76 2.98 14.98 -5.05
C ASP A 76 2.48 14.31 -6.34
N LYS A 77 2.16 13.01 -6.29
CA LYS A 77 1.65 12.21 -7.43
C LYS A 77 0.12 12.07 -7.47
N GLY A 78 -0.57 12.37 -6.37
CA GLY A 78 -2.03 12.27 -6.25
C GLY A 78 -2.52 10.87 -5.86
N PHE A 79 -1.78 10.18 -5.00
CA PHE A 79 -2.21 8.92 -4.41
C PHE A 79 -3.05 9.15 -3.16
N ASP A 80 -4.24 8.55 -3.13
CA ASP A 80 -4.99 8.27 -1.91
C ASP A 80 -4.64 6.89 -1.37
N LEU A 81 -4.68 6.74 -0.05
CA LEU A 81 -4.41 5.48 0.63
C LEU A 81 -5.71 4.85 1.12
N TYR A 82 -5.93 3.59 0.73
CA TYR A 82 -7.00 2.75 1.20
C TYR A 82 -6.42 1.60 2.01
N LEU A 83 -6.95 1.36 3.21
CA LEU A 83 -6.50 0.33 4.13
C LEU A 83 -7.63 -0.68 4.30
N SER A 84 -7.41 -1.88 3.77
CA SER A 84 -8.39 -2.96 3.74
C SER A 84 -7.96 -4.05 4.72
N GLU A 85 -8.68 -4.17 5.82
CA GLU A 85 -8.43 -5.20 6.83
C GLU A 85 -9.06 -6.53 6.39
N TYR A 86 -8.29 -7.62 6.44
CA TYR A 86 -8.75 -8.97 6.15
C TYR A 86 -8.58 -9.84 7.40
N PRO A 87 -9.62 -10.61 7.80
CA PRO A 87 -9.45 -11.58 8.87
C PRO A 87 -8.40 -12.60 8.45
N ASN A 88 -7.53 -12.94 9.40
CA ASN A 88 -6.49 -13.95 9.26
C ASN A 88 -7.06 -15.12 8.46
N GLN A 89 -6.48 -15.38 7.28
CA GLN A 89 -6.79 -16.58 6.54
C GLN A 89 -6.17 -17.74 7.31
N LEU A 90 -6.79 -18.09 8.43
CA LEU A 90 -6.52 -19.30 9.17
C LEU A 90 -6.74 -20.43 8.17
N LYS A 91 -5.60 -20.93 7.72
CA LYS A 91 -5.41 -22.18 7.03
C LYS A 91 -6.09 -23.26 7.87
N ASP A 92 -7.09 -23.92 7.29
CA ASP A 92 -7.37 -25.31 7.66
C ASP A 92 -6.11 -26.16 7.41
#